data_AF-A0A2V5USX7-F1
#
_entry.id   AF-A0A2V5USX7-F1
#
_cell.length_a   1.000
_cell.length_b   1.000
_cell.length_c   1.000
_cell.angle_alpha   90.00
_cell.angle_beta   90.00
_cell.angle_gamma   90.00
#
_symmetry.space_group_name_H-M   'P 1'
#
loop_
_entity.id
_entity.type
_entity.pdbx_description
1 polymer ?
#
loop_
_entity_poly.entity_id
_entity_poly.type
_entity_poly.pdbx_seq_one_letter_code
_entity_poly.pdbx_strand_id
1 'polypeptide(L)' 'MAEWIEVPAHRIYVICARELRDGFDYIGENGKAVERGEISYRFVRKKDGKVFKWARFIPQYTEVHVCTALEEI' A
#
# COMPACT_ATOMS: atom_id res chain seq x y z
N MET A 1 2.95 7.46 -10.00
CA MET A 1 1.65 7.39 -10.72
C MET A 1 0.75 6.61 -9.80
N ALA A 2 -0.39 7.18 -9.42
CA ALA A 2 -1.28 6.57 -8.44
C ALA A 2 -2.68 6.46 -9.02
N GLU A 3 -3.25 5.25 -8.99
CA GLU A 3 -4.55 4.92 -9.55
C GLU A 3 -5.43 4.28 -8.49
N TRP A 4 -6.72 4.59 -8.52
CA TRP A 4 -7.72 3.96 -7.66
C TRP A 4 -8.56 2.99 -8.47
N ILE A 5 -8.67 1.76 -7.99
CA ILE A 5 -9.56 0.74 -8.56
C ILE A 5 -10.65 0.48 -7.53
N GLU A 6 -11.90 0.72 -7.92
CA GLU A 6 -13.07 0.42 -7.10
C GLU A 6 -13.56 -0.99 -7.43
N VAL A 7 -13.46 -1.90 -6.45
CA VAL A 7 -14.04 -3.24 -6.48
C VAL A 7 -15.18 -3.24 -5.47
N PRO A 8 -16.31 -3.95 -5.67
CA PRO A 8 -17.36 -4.02 -4.66
C PRO A 8 -16.78 -4.37 -3.27
N ALA A 9 -17.02 -3.50 -2.29
CA ALA A 9 -16.50 -3.57 -0.92
C ALA A 9 -14.97 -3.35 -0.72
N HIS A 10 -14.20 -3.03 -1.76
CA HIS A 10 -12.76 -2.76 -1.65
C HIS A 10 -12.33 -1.51 -2.41
N ARG A 11 -11.48 -0.71 -1.77
CA ARG A 11 -10.86 0.46 -2.40
C ARG A 11 -9.36 0.20 -2.56
N ILE A 12 -8.95 -0.12 -3.78
CA ILE A 12 -7.57 -0.50 -4.09
C ILE A 12 -6.80 0.73 -4.58
N TYR A 13 -5.66 0.98 -3.95
CA TYR A 13 -4.72 2.03 -4.28
C TYR A 13 -3.48 1.42 -4.93
N VAL A 14 -3.33 1.63 -6.23
CA VAL A 14 -2.14 1.23 -6.96
C VAL A 14 -1.10 2.34 -6.83
N ILE A 15 0.10 1.96 -6.43
CA ILE A 15 1.16 2.91 -6.10
C ILE A 15 2.54 2.38 -6.52
N CYS A 16 3.40 3.27 -6.99
CA CYS A 16 4.79 2.93 -7.28
C CYS A 16 5.58 2.64 -5.99
N ALA A 17 6.55 1.72 -6.05
CA ALA A 17 7.39 1.37 -4.89
C ALA A 17 8.12 2.56 -4.25
N ARG A 18 8.43 3.61 -5.02
CA ARG A 18 9.02 4.86 -4.51
C ARG A 18 8.02 5.67 -3.67
N GLU A 19 6.82 5.88 -4.19
CA GLU A 19 5.78 6.62 -3.47
C GLU A 19 5.35 5.89 -2.20
N LEU A 20 5.34 4.55 -2.21
CA LEU A 20 5.13 3.74 -1.01
C LEU A 20 6.22 3.98 0.03
N ARG A 21 7.49 4.01 -0.40
CA ARG A 21 8.65 4.22 0.49
C ARG A 21 8.61 5.57 1.18
N ASP A 22 8.35 6.62 0.42
CA ASP A 22 8.52 7.99 0.91
C ASP A 22 7.26 8.46 1.65
N GLY A 23 6.08 7.99 1.22
CA GLY A 23 4.78 8.48 1.66
C GLY A 23 4.11 7.72 2.80
N PHE A 24 4.67 6.60 3.27
CA PHE A 24 4.01 5.73 4.25
C PHE A 24 4.91 5.36 5.42
N ASP A 25 4.27 5.15 6.57
CA ASP A 25 4.84 4.47 7.72
C ASP A 25 4.40 3.00 7.71
N TYR A 26 5.34 2.10 8.03
CA TYR A 26 5.15 0.66 7.99
C TYR A 26 4.86 0.17 9.40
N ILE A 27 3.74 -0.51 9.60
CA ILE A 27 3.29 -0.96 10.93
C ILE A 27 3.24 -2.49 10.96
N GLY A 28 3.96 -3.07 11.90
CA GLY A 28 3.96 -4.51 12.17
C GLY A 28 2.66 -4.98 12.83
N GLU A 29 2.50 -6.29 12.95
CA GLU A 29 1.29 -6.89 13.54
C GLU A 29 1.08 -6.46 15.01
N ASN A 30 2.17 -6.21 15.74
CA ASN A 30 2.16 -5.71 17.11
C ASN A 30 1.79 -4.21 17.23
N GLY A 31 1.46 -3.54 16.12
CA GLY A 31 1.11 -2.12 16.10
C GLY A 31 2.30 -1.16 16.19
N LYS A 32 3.55 -1.66 16.19
CA LYS A 32 4.76 -0.83 16.21
C LYS A 32 5.24 -0.54 14.78
N ALA A 33 5.95 0.58 14.64
CA ALA A 33 6.66 0.86 13.39
C ALA A 33 7.70 -0.24 13.13
N VAL A 34 7.77 -0.71 11.89
CA VAL A 34 8.74 -1.70 11.42
C VAL A 34 9.56 -1.12 10.28
N GLU A 35 10.75 -1.67 10.07
CA GLU A 35 11.59 -1.24 8.97
C GLU A 35 11.11 -1.82 7.63
N ARG A 36 11.48 -1.14 6.55
CA ARG A 36 11.18 -1.59 5.20
C ARG A 36 11.91 -2.91 4.92
N GLY A 37 11.16 -3.97 4.63
CA GLY A 37 11.67 -5.32 4.38
C GLY A 37 11.23 -6.33 5.45
N GLU A 38 10.76 -5.83 6.60
CA GLU A 38 10.03 -6.64 7.55
C GLU A 38 8.57 -6.85 7.09
N ILE A 39 7.94 -7.92 7.58
CA ILE A 39 6.54 -8.25 7.27
C ILE A 39 5.65 -7.14 7.85
N SER A 40 5.29 -6.19 7.00
CA SER A 40 4.41 -5.08 7.35
C SER A 40 2.96 -5.53 7.28
N TYR A 41 2.22 -5.34 8.37
CA TYR A 41 0.81 -5.70 8.47
C TYR A 41 -0.09 -4.57 7.97
N ARG A 42 0.30 -3.31 8.25
CA ARG A 42 -0.42 -2.10 7.81
C ARG A 42 0.55 -1.03 7.30
N PHE A 43 0.01 -0.13 6.47
CA PHE A 43 0.69 1.05 5.95
C PHE A 43 -0.13 2.28 6.30
N VAL A 44 0.50 3.29 6.91
CA VAL A 44 -0.17 4.55 7.26
C VAL A 44 0.35 5.63 6.33
N ARG A 45 -0.52 6.26 5.56
CA ARG A 45 -0.14 7.34 4.64
C ARG A 45 0.16 8.61 5.43
N LYS A 46 1.39 9.10 5.36
CA LYS A 46 1.84 10.29 6.10
C LYS A 46 1.02 11.55 5.82
N LYS A 47 0.52 11.68 4.59
CA LYS A 47 -0.23 12.88 4.14
C LYS A 47 -1.54 13.08 4.90
N ASP A 48 -2.26 12.01 5.20
CA ASP A 48 -3.64 12.10 5.72
C ASP A 48 -4.00 11.03 6.76
N GLY A 49 -3.03 10.23 7.20
CA GLY A 49 -3.20 9.22 8.24
C GLY A 49 -4.01 8.01 7.81
N LYS A 50 -4.40 7.90 6.52
CA LYS A 50 -5.18 6.76 6.05
C LYS A 50 -4.42 5.45 6.17
N VAL A 51 -5.14 4.40 6.53
CA VAL A 51 -4.57 3.08 6.81
C VAL A 51 -4.87 2.14 5.66
N PHE A 52 -3.86 1.36 5.32
CA PHE A 52 -3.92 0.39 4.25
C PHE A 52 -3.32 -0.93 4.69
N LYS A 53 -3.65 -2.00 3.97
CA LYS A 53 -2.98 -3.30 4.00
C LYS A 53 -2.58 -3.70 2.58
N TRP A 54 -1.78 -4.75 2.43
CA TRP A 54 -1.57 -5.33 1.09
C TRP A 54 -2.89 -5.73 0.45
N ALA A 55 -3.12 -5.29 -0.78
CA ALA A 55 -4.27 -5.74 -1.53
C ALA A 55 -4.14 -7.24 -1.84
N ARG A 56 -5.23 -7.99 -1.66
CA ARG A 56 -5.30 -9.38 -2.13
C ARG A 56 -5.34 -9.47 -3.65
N PHE A 57 -5.78 -8.40 -4.31
CA PHE A 57 -5.88 -8.31 -5.75
C PHE A 57 -4.68 -7.52 -6.28
N ILE A 58 -3.78 -8.21 -7.00
CA ILE A 58 -2.66 -7.57 -7.67
C ILE A 58 -3.11 -7.25 -9.10
N PRO A 59 -3.24 -5.97 -9.47
CA PRO A 59 -3.50 -5.60 -10.85
C PRO A 59 -2.34 -6.07 -11.74
N GLN A 60 -2.68 -6.75 -12.84
CA GLN A 60 -1.71 -7.22 -13.82
C GLN A 60 -1.24 -6.04 -14.67
N TYR A 61 -0.15 -5.40 -14.28
CA TYR A 61 0.51 -4.39 -15.11
C TYR A 61 1.61 -5.04 -15.96
N THR A 62 1.58 -4.78 -17.27
CA THR A 62 2.51 -5.32 -18.28
C THR A 62 3.81 -4.52 -18.43
N GLU A 63 3.96 -3.40 -17.71
CA GLU A 63 5.12 -2.51 -17.84
C GLU A 63 6.01 -2.48 -16.60
N VAL A 64 7.30 -2.25 -16.82
CA VAL A 64 8.46 -2.38 -15.92
C VAL A 64 8.51 -1.27 -14.85
N HIS A 65 7.36 -0.83 -14.35
CA HIS A 65 7.29 -0.05 -13.13
C HIS A 65 6.87 -0.99 -12.00
N VAL A 66 7.74 -1.12 -11.00
CA VAL A 66 7.49 -1.90 -9.78
C VAL A 66 6.37 -1.21 -8.99
N CYS A 67 5.15 -1.37 -9.46
CA CYS A 67 3.92 -0.93 -8.83
C CYS A 67 3.43 -2.03 -7.91
N THR A 68 2.74 -1.63 -6.86
CA THR A 68 2.09 -2.54 -5.93
C THR A 68 0.71 -2.01 -5.60
N ALA A 69 -0.11 -2.84 -4.97
CA ALA A 69 -1.49 -2.52 -4.65
C ALA A 69 -1.73 -2.62 -3.14
N LEU A 70 -2.35 -1.58 -2.63
CA LEU A 70 -2.78 -1.47 -1.24
C LEU A 70 -4.31 -1.40 -1.17
N GLU A 71 -4.90 -1.96 -0.13
CA GLU A 71 -6.34 -1.87 0.14
C GLU A 71 -6.54 -0.94 1.34
N GLU A 72 -7.35 0.10 1.18
CA GLU A 72 -7.74 1.02 2.26
C GLU A 72 -8.67 0.29 3.25
N ILE A 73 -8.42 0.45 4.56
CA ILE A 73 -9.18 -0.19 5.66
C ILE A 73 -9.65 0.81 6.72
#